data_AF-A0A1I7TPP9-F1
#
_entry.id   AF-A0A1I7TPP9-F1
#
_cell.length_a   1.000
_cell.length_b   1.000
_cell.length_c   1.000
_cell.angle_alpha   90.00
_cell.angle_beta   90.00
_cell.angle_gamma   90.00
#
_symmetry.space_group_name_H-M   'P 1'
#
loop_
_entity.id
_entity.type
_entity.pdbx_description
1 polymer ?
#
loop_
_entity_poly.entity_id
_entity_poly.type
_entity_poly.pdbx_seq_one_letter_code
_entity_poly.pdbx_strand_id
1 'polypeptide(L)'
;MVLNYIVFIIFSTSLVLTNGNIGKCDLAIAPSTWLTTNATGILEYSTAGHPTNGNNYCIRQTETTNFLHELQVAYHIDLGNETYSKTLMKSVVRSISLDSQNGCVNNDTKVVYCFPLCLNVTLQNQVIESALKSNQPAFVAQDIQKTTKLNWAITVMQVDYNDPNTHINASVFLNPSAWCSVYVGIRPKLGFDYLYEIQLGKILD
;
A
#
# COMPACT_ATOMS: atom_id res chain seq x y z
N MET A 1 50.60 37.50 -11.31
CA MET A 1 49.30 38.17 -11.08
C MET A 1 48.32 37.53 -12.04
N VAL A 2 47.59 36.51 -11.61
CA VAL A 2 46.60 35.79 -12.44
C VAL A 2 45.26 35.94 -11.73
N LEU A 3 44.32 36.59 -12.41
CA LEU A 3 43.03 36.97 -11.87
C LEU A 3 42.07 35.78 -12.06
N ASN A 4 41.72 35.11 -10.96
CA ASN A 4 40.69 34.06 -10.95
C ASN A 4 39.31 34.70 -11.08
N TYR A 5 38.60 34.42 -12.17
CA TYR A 5 37.16 34.68 -12.26
C TYR A 5 36.41 33.38 -11.95
N ILE A 6 35.84 33.29 -10.74
CA ILE A 6 34.86 32.27 -10.40
C ILE A 6 33.51 32.80 -10.88
N VAL A 7 32.96 32.20 -11.94
CA VAL A 7 31.60 32.47 -12.42
C VAL A 7 30.64 31.64 -11.57
N PHE A 8 29.91 32.28 -10.65
CA PHE A 8 28.77 31.66 -9.96
C PHE A 8 27.55 31.74 -10.88
N ILE A 9 27.22 30.62 -11.53
CA ILE A 9 25.94 30.48 -12.25
C ILE A 9 24.89 30.09 -11.21
N ILE A 10 24.10 31.06 -10.77
CA ILE A 10 22.92 30.83 -9.92
C ILE A 10 21.79 30.39 -10.85
N PHE A 11 21.53 29.08 -10.91
CA PHE A 11 20.29 28.55 -11.50
C PHE A 11 19.13 28.85 -10.54
N SER A 12 18.44 29.97 -10.76
CA SER A 12 17.15 30.24 -10.13
C SER A 12 16.08 29.38 -10.82
N THR A 13 15.84 28.18 -10.30
CA THR A 13 14.67 27.40 -10.71
C THR A 13 13.45 27.93 -9.97
N SER A 14 12.55 28.56 -10.72
CA SER A 14 11.22 28.96 -10.27
C SER A 14 10.46 27.72 -9.77
N LEU A 15 10.13 27.69 -8.47
CA LEU A 15 9.17 26.74 -7.91
C LEU A 15 7.79 27.08 -8.47
N VAL A 16 7.35 26.31 -9.48
CA VAL A 16 5.97 26.33 -9.94
C VAL A 16 5.15 25.54 -8.92
N LEU A 17 4.32 26.23 -8.15
CA LEU A 17 3.27 25.64 -7.32
C LEU A 17 2.14 25.14 -8.24
N THR A 18 2.18 23.86 -8.59
CA THR A 18 1.04 23.18 -9.23
C THR A 18 0.31 22.33 -8.18
N ASN A 19 -0.97 22.66 -7.94
CA ASN A 19 -1.89 21.78 -7.23
C ASN A 19 -2.13 20.51 -8.05
N GLY A 20 -1.37 19.44 -7.75
CA GLY A 20 -1.54 18.09 -8.28
C GLY A 20 -1.20 17.08 -7.18
N ASN A 21 -2.24 16.44 -6.65
CA ASN A 21 -2.24 15.60 -5.45
C ASN A 21 -1.69 14.18 -5.74
N ILE A 22 -0.94 13.65 -4.76
CA ILE A 22 -0.30 12.31 -4.72
C ILE A 22 0.79 12.06 -5.78
N GLY A 23 1.89 12.81 -5.67
CA GLY A 23 3.20 12.46 -6.25
C GLY A 23 3.38 12.78 -7.74
N LYS A 24 2.56 12.15 -8.60
CA LYS A 24 2.47 12.37 -10.08
C LYS A 24 1.12 11.95 -10.68
N CYS A 25 0.26 11.26 -9.92
CA CYS A 25 -1.00 10.74 -10.41
C CYS A 25 -2.06 11.85 -10.40
N ASP A 26 -2.68 12.13 -11.54
CA ASP A 26 -3.80 13.09 -11.59
C ASP A 26 -5.12 12.39 -11.25
N LEU A 27 -5.60 12.63 -10.04
CA LEU A 27 -6.87 12.07 -9.55
C LEU A 27 -8.10 12.93 -9.89
N ALA A 28 -7.92 14.10 -10.51
CA ALA A 28 -9.04 14.99 -10.85
C ALA A 28 -9.96 14.41 -11.94
N ILE A 29 -9.41 13.54 -12.79
CA ILE A 29 -10.14 12.78 -13.81
C ILE A 29 -9.71 11.32 -13.71
N ALA A 30 -10.01 10.68 -12.58
CA ALA A 30 -9.68 9.28 -12.36
C ALA A 30 -10.54 8.37 -13.29
N PRO A 31 -9.98 7.73 -14.35
CA PRO A 31 -10.61 6.61 -15.03
C PRO A 31 -11.13 5.53 -14.07
N SER A 32 -12.07 4.72 -14.55
CA SER A 32 -12.76 3.67 -13.79
C SER A 32 -11.85 2.58 -13.23
N THR A 33 -10.58 2.57 -13.61
CA THR A 33 -9.49 1.68 -13.21
C THR A 33 -8.72 2.18 -11.99
N TRP A 34 -8.96 3.42 -11.53
CA TRP A 34 -8.28 3.93 -10.34
C TRP A 34 -8.76 3.25 -9.06
N LEU A 35 -7.77 2.83 -8.29
CA LEU A 35 -7.92 2.40 -6.91
C LEU A 35 -7.15 3.38 -6.03
N THR A 36 -7.75 3.77 -4.92
CA THR A 36 -7.16 4.71 -3.96
C THR A 36 -7.30 4.19 -2.55
N THR A 37 -6.23 4.31 -1.77
CA THR A 37 -6.21 4.05 -0.33
C THR A 37 -5.81 5.34 0.37
N ASN A 38 -6.65 5.82 1.27
CA ASN A 38 -6.31 6.87 2.23
C ASN A 38 -6.22 6.23 3.61
N ALA A 39 -5.04 6.27 4.21
CA ALA A 39 -4.75 5.69 5.50
C ALA A 39 -4.13 6.71 6.44
N THR A 40 -4.42 6.56 7.73
CA THR A 40 -3.82 7.32 8.82
C THR A 40 -3.32 6.37 9.88
N GLY A 41 -2.42 6.83 10.75
CA GLY A 41 -1.80 5.95 11.75
C GLY A 41 -0.85 4.93 11.12
N ILE A 42 -0.18 5.30 10.03
CA ILE A 42 0.83 4.45 9.41
C ILE A 42 2.18 4.71 10.08
N LEU A 43 2.77 3.68 10.66
CA LEU A 43 4.07 3.71 11.35
C LEU A 43 5.22 3.69 10.34
N GLU A 44 5.12 2.79 9.36
CA GLU A 44 6.10 2.60 8.30
C GLU A 44 5.38 2.02 7.08
N TYR A 45 5.91 2.25 5.87
CA TYR A 45 5.46 1.55 4.68
C TYR A 45 6.63 1.19 3.78
N SER A 46 6.43 0.21 2.91
CA SER A 46 7.35 -0.10 1.83
C SER A 46 6.62 -0.58 0.59
N THR A 47 7.33 -0.51 -0.55
CA THR A 47 6.82 -0.95 -1.85
C THR A 47 7.77 -1.90 -2.54
N ALA A 48 7.23 -2.68 -3.47
CA ALA A 48 7.98 -3.59 -4.33
C ALA A 48 7.23 -3.83 -5.66
N GLY A 49 7.86 -4.52 -6.60
CA GLY A 49 7.23 -4.94 -7.86
C GLY A 49 7.20 -3.87 -8.95
N HIS A 50 6.60 -2.71 -8.68
CA HIS A 50 6.45 -1.63 -9.65
C HIS A 50 6.96 -0.29 -9.08
N PRO A 51 7.63 0.57 -9.87
CA PRO A 51 8.16 1.82 -9.35
C PRO A 51 7.05 2.85 -9.10
N THR A 52 7.20 3.64 -8.03
CA THR A 52 6.26 4.69 -7.61
C THR A 52 6.51 6.05 -8.27
N ASN A 53 7.50 6.13 -9.17
CA ASN A 53 7.89 7.35 -9.87
C ASN A 53 7.19 7.53 -11.23
N GLY A 54 6.31 6.60 -11.61
CA GLY A 54 5.48 6.64 -12.81
C GLY A 54 4.16 7.38 -12.59
N ASN A 55 3.24 7.24 -13.56
CA ASN A 55 1.93 7.89 -13.53
C ASN A 55 0.80 6.94 -13.11
N ASN A 56 1.09 5.64 -13.00
CA ASN A 56 0.08 4.58 -12.81
C ASN A 56 0.13 3.98 -11.40
N TYR A 57 1.11 4.36 -10.58
CA TYR A 57 1.25 3.94 -9.20
C TYR A 57 1.95 5.05 -8.41
N CYS A 58 1.25 5.67 -7.47
CA CYS A 58 1.77 6.79 -6.70
C CYS A 58 1.52 6.64 -5.21
N ILE A 59 2.47 7.18 -4.43
CA ILE A 59 2.37 7.28 -2.98
C ILE A 59 2.65 8.72 -2.56
N ARG A 60 1.88 9.20 -1.59
CA ARG A 60 2.17 10.41 -0.84
C ARG A 60 2.06 10.12 0.64
N GLN A 61 3.08 10.55 1.35
CA GLN A 61 3.13 10.54 2.80
C GLN A 61 3.08 11.99 3.28
N THR A 62 2.21 12.26 4.26
CA THR A 62 2.21 13.52 5.00
C THR A 62 2.54 13.19 6.45
N GLU A 63 3.50 13.90 7.02
CA GLU A 63 3.84 13.76 8.44
C GLU A 63 2.84 14.54 9.30
N THR A 64 2.32 13.88 10.33
CA THR A 64 1.55 14.55 11.38
C THR A 64 2.45 14.83 12.58
N THR A 65 1.99 15.69 13.50
CA THR A 65 2.76 16.13 14.68
C THR A 65 3.17 14.99 15.64
N ASN A 66 2.59 13.79 15.51
CA ASN A 66 2.78 12.66 16.42
C ASN A 66 3.64 11.51 15.83
N PHE A 67 4.43 11.77 14.78
CA PHE A 67 5.21 10.75 14.04
C PHE A 67 4.37 9.64 13.36
N LEU A 68 3.05 9.77 13.39
CA LEU A 68 2.15 8.95 12.58
C LEU A 68 1.99 9.59 11.21
N HIS A 69 1.97 8.75 10.18
CA HIS A 69 1.85 9.22 8.82
C HIS A 69 0.43 9.08 8.29
N GLU A 70 -0.04 10.12 7.61
CA GLU A 70 -1.11 9.96 6.64
C GLU A 70 -0.47 9.45 5.35
N LEU A 71 -0.92 8.28 4.89
CA LEU A 71 -0.46 7.68 3.66
C LEU A 71 -1.60 7.64 2.65
N GLN A 72 -1.35 8.15 1.47
CA GLN A 72 -2.26 8.03 0.35
C GLN A 72 -1.58 7.27 -0.77
N VAL A 73 -2.27 6.26 -1.28
CA VAL A 73 -1.78 5.38 -2.34
C VAL A 73 -2.80 5.36 -3.46
N ALA A 74 -2.33 5.46 -4.70
CA ALA A 74 -3.16 5.42 -5.88
C ALA A 74 -2.58 4.44 -6.91
N TYR A 75 -3.44 3.61 -7.50
CA TYR A 75 -3.09 2.61 -8.49
C TYR A 75 -4.01 2.75 -9.71
N HIS A 76 -3.44 2.68 -10.90
CA HIS A 76 -4.17 2.47 -12.13
C HIS A 76 -4.18 0.98 -12.45
N ILE A 77 -5.26 0.29 -12.10
CA ILE A 77 -5.33 -1.18 -12.16
C ILE A 77 -5.65 -1.66 -13.58
N ASP A 78 -4.87 -2.63 -14.08
CA ASP A 78 -5.21 -3.41 -15.27
C ASP A 78 -6.29 -4.43 -14.95
N LEU A 79 -7.54 -4.06 -15.23
CA LEU A 79 -8.71 -4.93 -15.05
C LEU A 79 -8.88 -5.95 -16.20
N GLY A 80 -8.09 -5.85 -17.27
CA GLY A 80 -8.23 -6.65 -18.47
C GLY A 80 -9.63 -6.60 -19.10
N ASN A 81 -9.90 -7.59 -19.94
CA ASN A 81 -11.18 -7.77 -20.63
C ASN A 81 -12.12 -8.78 -19.93
N GLU A 82 -11.71 -9.29 -18.76
CA GLU A 82 -12.42 -10.37 -18.08
C GLU A 82 -13.77 -9.93 -17.49
N THR A 83 -14.68 -10.90 -17.37
CA THR A 83 -16.07 -10.77 -16.88
C THR A 83 -16.17 -10.67 -15.35
N TYR A 84 -15.05 -10.62 -14.63
CA TYR A 84 -15.08 -10.35 -13.19
C TYR A 84 -15.68 -8.97 -12.92
N SER A 85 -16.26 -8.79 -11.73
CA SER A 85 -16.91 -7.54 -11.36
C SER A 85 -15.90 -6.39 -11.43
N LYS A 86 -15.94 -5.63 -12.53
CA LYS A 86 -15.29 -4.32 -12.69
C LYS A 86 -15.90 -3.26 -11.75
N THR A 87 -16.83 -3.67 -10.90
CA THR A 87 -17.47 -2.84 -9.90
C THR A 87 -16.45 -2.50 -8.82
N LEU A 88 -15.96 -1.27 -8.89
CA LEU A 88 -15.20 -0.65 -7.82
C LEU A 88 -16.10 -0.56 -6.58
N MET A 89 -15.74 -1.25 -5.50
CA MET A 89 -16.35 -0.98 -4.20
C MET A 89 -15.68 0.26 -3.64
N LYS A 90 -16.40 1.39 -3.68
CA LYS A 90 -15.94 2.65 -3.12
C LYS A 90 -16.13 2.59 -1.60
N SER A 91 -15.02 2.65 -0.86
CA SER A 91 -14.96 2.70 0.60
C SER A 91 -15.21 1.38 1.31
N VAL A 92 -14.15 0.58 1.45
CA VAL A 92 -14.00 -0.39 2.53
C VAL A 92 -13.35 0.34 3.70
N VAL A 93 -14.15 0.70 4.70
CA VAL A 93 -13.65 1.28 5.96
C VAL A 93 -13.33 0.14 6.90
N ARG A 94 -12.07 0.06 7.34
CA ARG A 94 -11.65 -0.90 8.37
C ARG A 94 -11.46 -0.14 9.69
N SER A 95 -12.28 -0.46 10.69
CA SER A 95 -12.17 0.06 12.07
C SER A 95 -11.71 -1.04 13.03
N ILE A 96 -10.94 -0.67 14.05
CA ILE A 96 -10.13 -1.53 14.93
C ILE A 96 -10.97 -2.22 16.03
N SER A 97 -12.15 -2.76 15.72
CA SER A 97 -12.80 -3.69 16.66
C SER A 97 -12.13 -5.06 16.53
N LEU A 98 -11.05 -5.27 17.28
CA LEU A 98 -10.26 -6.52 17.31
C LEU A 98 -11.00 -7.64 18.06
N ASP A 99 -12.19 -8.02 17.60
CA ASP A 99 -12.75 -9.32 17.94
C ASP A 99 -12.06 -10.36 17.05
N SER A 100 -11.46 -11.40 17.66
CA SER A 100 -10.64 -12.40 16.96
C SER A 100 -11.46 -13.13 15.90
N GLN A 101 -11.37 -12.67 14.65
CA GLN A 101 -11.92 -13.34 13.49
C GLN A 101 -10.79 -13.51 12.48
N ASN A 102 -10.21 -14.71 12.42
CA ASN A 102 -9.32 -15.05 11.31
C ASN A 102 -10.20 -15.43 10.11
N GLY A 103 -10.48 -14.45 9.25
CA GLY A 103 -11.20 -14.65 7.99
C GLY A 103 -10.30 -15.13 6.84
N CYS A 104 -9.02 -15.40 7.11
CA CYS A 104 -8.07 -15.81 6.08
C CYS A 104 -7.92 -17.33 5.98
N VAL A 105 -7.42 -17.78 4.83
CA VAL A 105 -7.19 -19.22 4.56
C VAL A 105 -6.05 -19.81 5.39
N ASN A 106 -5.16 -18.97 5.90
CA ASN A 106 -4.02 -19.39 6.70
C ASN A 106 -4.43 -19.50 8.18
N ASN A 107 -4.16 -20.66 8.77
CA ASN A 107 -4.53 -20.98 10.15
C ASN A 107 -3.33 -20.97 11.12
N ASP A 108 -2.24 -20.28 10.79
CA ASP A 108 -1.13 -20.11 11.73
C ASP A 108 -1.62 -19.41 13.01
N THR A 109 -1.27 -19.97 14.16
CA THR A 109 -1.77 -19.50 15.47
C THR A 109 -1.28 -18.11 15.86
N LYS A 110 -0.28 -17.57 15.16
CA LYS A 110 0.17 -16.19 15.33
C LYS A 110 -0.75 -15.19 14.65
N VAL A 111 -1.57 -15.61 13.69
CA VAL A 111 -2.57 -14.75 13.05
C VAL A 111 -3.75 -14.61 14.00
N VAL A 112 -3.84 -13.46 14.67
CA VAL A 112 -4.88 -13.20 15.69
C VAL A 112 -6.07 -12.45 15.11
N TYR A 113 -5.89 -11.85 13.93
CA TYR A 113 -6.91 -11.10 13.23
C TYR A 113 -6.59 -11.10 11.74
N CYS A 114 -7.57 -11.36 10.87
CA CYS A 114 -7.34 -11.33 9.43
C CYS A 114 -8.60 -11.03 8.64
N PHE A 115 -8.54 -10.01 7.79
CA PHE A 115 -9.60 -9.63 6.86
C PHE A 115 -9.06 -9.58 5.43
N PRO A 116 -9.38 -10.58 4.59
CA PRO A 116 -8.91 -10.62 3.22
C PRO A 116 -9.94 -10.06 2.23
N LEU A 117 -9.47 -9.17 1.36
CA LEU A 117 -10.10 -8.84 0.09
C LEU A 117 -9.21 -9.35 -1.04
N CYS A 118 -9.04 -10.67 -1.04
CA CYS A 118 -8.17 -11.39 -1.96
C CYS A 118 -8.83 -12.72 -2.32
N LEU A 119 -9.42 -12.79 -3.52
CA LEU A 119 -10.18 -13.95 -3.97
C LEU A 119 -9.28 -15.13 -4.40
N ASN A 120 -8.03 -14.85 -4.74
CA ASN A 120 -7.04 -15.89 -5.03
C ASN A 120 -6.44 -16.41 -3.72
N VAL A 121 -6.93 -17.56 -3.25
CA VAL A 121 -6.53 -18.19 -1.99
C VAL A 121 -5.04 -18.57 -1.94
N THR A 122 -4.44 -18.94 -3.06
CA THR A 122 -3.01 -19.26 -3.13
C THR A 122 -2.18 -17.99 -2.91
N LEU A 123 -2.52 -16.91 -3.61
CA LEU A 123 -1.86 -15.62 -3.45
C LEU A 123 -2.04 -15.08 -2.03
N GLN A 124 -3.27 -15.17 -1.50
CA GLN A 124 -3.57 -14.77 -0.12
C GLN A 124 -2.67 -15.51 0.89
N ASN A 125 -2.52 -16.83 0.76
CA ASN A 125 -1.67 -17.59 1.66
C ASN A 125 -0.20 -17.16 1.56
N GLN A 126 0.33 -16.96 0.34
CA GLN A 126 1.70 -16.47 0.14
C GLN A 126 1.95 -15.10 0.77
N VAL A 127 0.97 -14.18 0.67
CA VAL A 127 1.03 -12.86 1.30
C VAL A 127 1.09 -12.98 2.83
N ILE A 128 0.25 -13.84 3.43
CA ILE A 128 0.23 -14.04 4.89
C ILE A 128 1.52 -14.72 5.37
N GLU A 129 2.02 -15.73 4.64
CA GLU A 129 3.30 -16.36 4.95
C GLU A 129 4.47 -15.37 4.95
N SER A 130 4.44 -14.39 4.04
CA SER A 130 5.44 -13.32 4.00
C SER A 130 5.31 -12.39 5.22
N ALA A 131 4.08 -12.02 5.60
CA ALA A 131 3.82 -11.19 6.78
C ALA A 131 4.24 -11.86 8.10
N LEU A 132 4.11 -13.19 8.20
CA LEU A 132 4.51 -13.98 9.38
C LEU A 132 6.02 -14.03 9.63
N LYS A 133 6.84 -13.68 8.63
CA LYS A 133 8.30 -13.76 8.72
C LYS A 133 8.93 -12.52 9.35
N SER A 134 8.31 -11.35 9.26
CA SER A 134 8.92 -10.09 9.69
C SER A 134 7.91 -9.01 10.06
N ASN A 135 8.27 -8.21 11.06
CA ASN A 135 7.59 -6.97 11.42
C ASN A 135 8.15 -5.73 10.67
N GLN A 136 9.01 -5.93 9.66
CA GLN A 136 9.53 -4.86 8.80
C GLN A 136 8.82 -4.85 7.43
N PRO A 137 8.09 -3.76 7.07
CA PRO A 137 7.41 -3.63 5.78
C PRO A 137 8.29 -3.89 4.57
N ALA A 138 9.54 -3.42 4.59
CA ALA A 138 10.49 -3.59 3.49
C ALA A 138 10.79 -5.06 3.19
N PHE A 139 11.04 -5.86 4.23
CA PHE A 139 11.26 -7.29 4.08
C PHE A 139 10.01 -7.97 3.52
N VAL A 140 8.83 -7.67 4.08
CA VAL A 140 7.57 -8.29 3.67
C VAL A 140 7.27 -7.98 2.19
N ALA A 141 7.41 -6.72 1.75
CA ALA A 141 7.17 -6.34 0.36
C ALA A 141 8.10 -7.07 -0.62
N GLN A 142 9.39 -7.17 -0.29
CA GLN A 142 10.38 -7.87 -1.11
C GLN A 142 10.15 -9.40 -1.13
N ASP A 143 9.82 -9.99 0.01
CA ASP A 143 9.52 -11.43 0.09
C ASP A 143 8.26 -11.79 -0.70
N ILE A 144 7.20 -10.97 -0.65
CA ILE A 144 6.00 -11.13 -1.49
C ILE A 144 6.38 -11.09 -2.97
N GLN A 145 7.15 -10.08 -3.40
CA GLN A 145 7.58 -9.98 -4.80
C GLN A 145 8.34 -11.24 -5.24
N LYS A 146 9.27 -11.72 -4.40
CA LYS A 146 10.10 -12.88 -4.70
C LYS A 146 9.31 -14.19 -4.74
N THR A 147 8.38 -14.38 -3.80
CA THR A 147 7.65 -15.64 -3.62
C THR A 147 6.50 -15.79 -4.62
N THR A 148 5.77 -14.71 -4.89
CA THR A 148 4.65 -14.71 -5.84
C THR A 148 5.11 -14.66 -7.30
N LYS A 149 6.30 -14.08 -7.56
CA LYS A 149 6.85 -13.82 -8.90
C LYS A 149 5.90 -12.99 -9.79
N LEU A 150 4.98 -12.25 -9.18
CA LEU A 150 4.07 -11.36 -9.89
C LEU A 150 4.77 -10.04 -10.20
N ASN A 151 4.53 -9.51 -11.40
CA ASN A 151 4.90 -8.13 -11.74
C ASN A 151 3.79 -7.15 -11.35
N TRP A 152 3.38 -7.18 -10.08
CA TRP A 152 2.32 -6.32 -9.54
C TRP A 152 2.94 -5.26 -8.63
N ALA A 153 2.31 -4.09 -8.54
CA ALA A 153 2.64 -3.15 -7.48
C ALA A 153 2.28 -3.76 -6.12
N ILE A 154 3.24 -3.74 -5.21
CA ILE A 154 3.07 -4.20 -3.84
C ILE A 154 3.23 -3.01 -2.92
N THR A 155 2.31 -2.85 -1.96
CA THR A 155 2.39 -1.88 -0.88
C THR A 155 2.13 -2.59 0.44
N VAL A 156 3.05 -2.43 1.38
CA VAL A 156 2.91 -2.95 2.75
C VAL A 156 2.91 -1.75 3.68
N MET A 157 1.83 -1.59 4.44
CA MET A 157 1.66 -0.52 5.42
C MET A 157 1.60 -1.12 6.82
N GLN A 158 2.51 -0.73 7.70
CA GLN A 158 2.44 -1.07 9.12
C GLN A 158 1.53 -0.08 9.83
N VAL A 159 0.51 -0.61 10.47
CA VAL A 159 -0.63 0.15 10.99
C VAL A 159 -0.53 0.21 12.51
N ASP A 160 -0.63 1.41 13.07
CA ASP A 160 -0.73 1.60 14.52
C ASP A 160 -2.13 1.25 15.01
N TYR A 161 -2.31 0.02 15.47
CA TYR A 161 -3.58 -0.43 16.03
C TYR A 161 -3.86 0.12 17.45
N ASN A 162 -2.92 0.85 18.06
CA ASN A 162 -3.12 1.45 19.38
C ASN A 162 -3.68 2.88 19.29
N ASP A 163 -3.56 3.55 18.13
CA ASP A 163 -4.14 4.87 17.91
C ASP A 163 -5.61 4.74 17.49
N PRO A 164 -6.58 5.26 18.28
CA PRO A 164 -8.00 5.24 17.90
C PRO A 164 -8.31 6.08 16.66
N ASN A 165 -7.40 6.96 16.21
CA ASN A 165 -7.58 7.75 15.00
C ASN A 165 -7.13 7.00 13.73
N THR A 166 -6.44 5.87 13.88
CA THR A 166 -6.03 5.02 12.75
C THR A 166 -7.23 4.55 11.96
N HIS A 167 -7.26 4.89 10.68
CA HIS A 167 -8.29 4.46 9.75
C HIS A 167 -7.71 4.17 8.37
N ILE A 168 -8.27 3.16 7.71
CA ILE A 168 -7.96 2.82 6.32
C ILE A 168 -9.25 2.90 5.53
N ASN A 169 -9.28 3.80 4.57
CA ASN A 169 -10.34 3.91 3.57
C ASN A 169 -9.75 3.57 2.21
N ALA A 170 -9.98 2.33 1.78
CA ALA A 170 -9.55 1.83 0.48
C ALA A 170 -10.75 1.63 -0.45
N SER A 171 -10.61 2.00 -1.70
CA SER A 171 -11.43 1.42 -2.76
C SER A 171 -10.83 0.08 -3.18
N VAL A 172 -11.65 -0.85 -3.65
CA VAL A 172 -11.18 -2.20 -4.04
C VAL A 172 -11.87 -2.70 -5.29
N PHE A 173 -11.16 -3.50 -6.07
CA PHE A 173 -11.75 -4.34 -7.11
C PHE A 173 -11.85 -5.79 -6.62
N LEU A 174 -12.97 -6.44 -6.88
CA LEU A 174 -13.14 -7.87 -6.63
C LEU A 174 -12.74 -8.67 -7.88
N ASN A 175 -11.47 -8.54 -8.26
CA ASN A 175 -10.89 -9.24 -9.41
C ASN A 175 -9.62 -10.02 -8.99
N PRO A 176 -9.66 -11.37 -8.92
CA PRO A 176 -8.53 -12.18 -8.49
C PRO A 176 -7.31 -12.08 -9.42
N SER A 177 -7.50 -11.64 -10.67
CA SER A 177 -6.46 -11.49 -11.69
C SER A 177 -5.80 -10.10 -11.66
N ALA A 178 -6.30 -9.17 -10.84
CA ALA A 178 -5.86 -7.77 -10.86
C ALA A 178 -5.65 -7.13 -9.47
N TRP A 179 -6.30 -7.65 -8.43
CA TRP A 179 -6.24 -7.05 -7.10
C TRP A 179 -6.30 -8.09 -5.97
N CYS A 180 -5.52 -7.85 -4.92
CA CYS A 180 -5.52 -8.61 -3.68
C CYS A 180 -5.13 -7.68 -2.52
N SER A 181 -5.96 -7.61 -1.48
CA SER A 181 -5.64 -6.91 -0.23
C SER A 181 -5.82 -7.84 0.96
N VAL A 182 -4.90 -7.77 1.93
CA VAL A 182 -4.94 -8.54 3.17
C VAL A 182 -4.61 -7.60 4.32
N TYR A 183 -5.53 -7.49 5.27
CA TYR A 183 -5.30 -6.81 6.54
C TYR A 183 -5.11 -7.87 7.62
N VAL A 184 -3.92 -7.93 8.22
CA VAL A 184 -3.52 -9.05 9.05
C VAL A 184 -2.79 -8.58 10.31
N GLY A 185 -3.31 -9.01 11.46
CA GLY A 185 -2.72 -8.81 12.78
C GLY A 185 -1.95 -10.05 13.20
N ILE A 186 -0.70 -9.86 13.61
CA ILE A 186 0.23 -10.94 13.95
C ILE A 186 0.73 -10.74 15.38
N ARG A 187 0.62 -11.81 16.16
CA ARG A 187 1.18 -11.96 17.50
C ARG A 187 2.41 -12.87 17.42
N PRO A 188 3.64 -12.32 17.31
CA PRO A 188 4.83 -13.14 17.24
C PRO A 188 5.11 -13.84 18.58
N LYS A 189 5.95 -14.88 18.56
CA LYS A 189 6.37 -15.56 19.81
C LYS A 189 7.26 -14.68 20.69
N LEU A 190 8.01 -13.77 20.07
CA LEU A 190 8.92 -12.82 20.71
C LEU A 190 8.73 -11.47 20.03
N GLY A 191 8.69 -10.40 20.81
CA GLY A 191 8.47 -9.04 20.33
C GLY A 191 7.03 -8.56 20.55
N PHE A 192 6.68 -7.47 19.87
CA PHE A 192 5.38 -6.83 19.96
C PHE A 192 4.46 -7.30 18.85
N ASP A 193 3.15 -7.33 19.13
CA ASP A 193 2.12 -7.54 18.12
C ASP A 193 2.24 -6.44 17.05
N TYR A 194 1.91 -6.79 15.81
CA TYR A 194 1.94 -5.85 14.70
C TYR A 194 0.81 -6.13 13.73
N LEU A 195 0.44 -5.10 12.98
CA LEU A 195 -0.68 -5.11 12.07
C LEU A 195 -0.24 -4.54 10.72
N TYR A 196 -0.62 -5.21 9.65
CA TYR A 196 -0.39 -4.75 8.29
C TYR A 196 -1.68 -4.59 7.51
N GLU A 197 -1.73 -3.57 6.64
CA GLU A 197 -2.51 -3.60 5.41
C GLU A 197 -1.54 -3.86 4.25
N ILE A 198 -1.80 -4.93 3.50
CA ILE A 198 -0.98 -5.36 2.38
C ILE A 198 -1.83 -5.31 1.12
N GLN A 199 -1.36 -4.59 0.11
CA GLN A 199 -2.09 -4.36 -1.15
C GLN A 199 -1.22 -4.76 -2.34
N LEU A 200 -1.80 -5.58 -3.21
CA LEU A 200 -1.19 -6.05 -4.44
C LEU A 200 -2.11 -5.67 -5.61
N GLY A 201 -1.60 -4.88 -6.54
CA GLY A 201 -2.35 -4.44 -7.72
C GLY A 201 -1.57 -4.67 -9.01
N LYS A 202 -2.23 -5.28 -10.00
CA LYS A 202 -1.70 -5.34 -11.36
C LYS A 202 -1.83 -3.96 -12.00
N ILE A 203 -0.70 -3.29 -12.24
CA ILE A 203 -0.70 -1.94 -12.81
C ILE A 203 -0.91 -2.00 -14.31
N LEU A 204 -1.62 -1.02 -14.87
CA LEU A 204 -1.69 -0.81 -16.30
C LEU A 204 -0.35 -0.27 -16.81
N ASP A 205 0.25 -0.98 -17.77
CA ASP A 205 1.45 -0.52 -18.48
C ASP A 205 1.12 0.56 -19.53
#